data_AF-A0A523NJP2-F1
#
_entry.id   AF-A0A523NJP2-F1
#
_cell.length_a   1.000
_cell.length_b   1.000
_cell.length_c   1.000
_cell.angle_alpha   90.00
_cell.angle_beta   90.00
_cell.angle_gamma   90.00
#
_symmetry.space_group_name_H-M   'P 1'
#
loop_
_entity.id
_entity.type
_entity.pdbx_description
1 polymer ?
#
loop_
_entity_poly.entity_id
_entity_poly.type
_entity_poly.pdbx_seq_one_letter_code
_entity_poly.pdbx_strand_id
1 'polypeptide(L)'
;MRPASALVVAASIIAAGPCLAQTAPVNGIRSAEVRTHAITGATVVVSPVETLESATIVIRDGVIEAVGPAVLVPANARIYDGTGLTVYAGLIDAAVLVDVSVVTDGAGAHFSKRVHPQAAMSELSGPDESLREALRKLGFTAAAVYPSKGLFRGSGTVIALADKDEHVLAYAERAAMAVGFDRGGRDDREYPRSLMGAIAIIRQTLYDAQWYGVCLRIWREDPQGHEPPLRADALAALADVILGRQQVLFDVSDEHNALRAARILDEFELDGVLLGSGLEFRRLDAIVALERPIILALNYAKRPQVASLLEADDVSLRTMMTWEQAPTNARRLLDAGAIIAITTHRLDKRKDFHPALAKAIKHGLDESDALAALTTTPARLLGLESVMGTIEAGKVANLVVVEGSLFLKKPKIRDTWINGRRHEISREPRVSFVGAGSLTTTTGLEAIVDIDTKKKKVSMRLPEATPDDPDDDAETTEDIDADDNDGEAEGDADKTRASKARKPRSKKATNVTVLRDRVSFVLDGELFDTEG
;
A
#
# COMPACT_ATOMS: atom_id res chain seq x y z
N MET A 1 58.28 -62.35 36.27
CA MET A 1 56.85 -62.31 36.64
C MET A 1 56.09 -61.61 35.51
N ARG A 2 54.89 -62.08 35.13
CA ARG A 2 54.05 -61.45 34.09
C ARG A 2 53.07 -60.46 34.73
N PRO A 3 52.83 -59.31 34.09
CA PRO A 3 51.47 -58.81 33.82
C PRO A 3 51.28 -58.71 32.30
N ALA A 4 50.21 -59.24 31.71
CA ALA A 4 48.78 -58.90 31.84
C ALA A 4 48.38 -57.74 30.90
N SER A 5 47.57 -58.11 29.91
CA SER A 5 47.12 -57.36 28.73
C SER A 5 46.27 -56.12 29.03
N ALA A 6 46.35 -55.11 28.15
CA ALA A 6 45.25 -54.17 27.89
C ALA A 6 45.40 -53.54 26.48
N LEU A 7 44.77 -54.15 25.47
CA LEU A 7 44.66 -53.59 24.12
C LEU A 7 43.45 -52.65 24.08
N VAL A 8 43.66 -51.34 24.29
CA VAL A 8 42.56 -50.36 24.22
C VAL A 8 42.32 -49.98 22.76
N VAL A 9 41.24 -50.50 22.18
CA VAL A 9 40.74 -50.07 20.87
C VAL A 9 40.10 -48.69 21.04
N ALA A 10 40.78 -47.65 20.56
CA ALA A 10 40.25 -46.29 20.53
C ALA A 10 39.19 -46.17 19.42
N ALA A 11 37.92 -46.42 19.77
CA ALA A 11 36.79 -46.18 18.88
C ALA A 11 36.64 -44.68 18.63
N SER A 12 36.95 -44.24 17.41
CA SER A 12 36.75 -42.85 16.98
C SER A 12 35.25 -42.58 16.82
N ILE A 13 34.62 -42.06 17.87
CA ILE A 13 33.25 -41.54 17.80
C ILE A 13 33.29 -40.25 17.00
N ILE A 14 33.02 -40.35 15.70
CA ILE A 14 32.70 -39.20 14.86
C ILE A 14 31.33 -38.71 15.33
N ALA A 15 31.34 -37.73 16.24
CA ALA A 15 30.14 -37.03 16.66
C ALA A 15 29.65 -36.15 15.50
N ALA A 16 28.86 -36.75 14.60
CA ALA A 16 28.06 -36.02 13.63
C ALA A 16 27.04 -35.17 14.41
N GLY A 17 27.40 -33.92 14.69
CA GLY A 17 26.50 -32.96 15.32
C GLY A 17 25.23 -32.81 14.48
N PRO A 18 24.04 -32.79 15.07
CA PRO A 18 22.81 -32.64 14.31
C PRO A 18 22.82 -31.29 13.60
N CYS A 19 22.85 -31.33 12.27
CA CYS A 19 22.61 -30.16 11.45
C CYS A 19 21.13 -29.76 11.63
N LEU A 20 20.86 -28.86 12.58
CA LEU A 20 19.53 -28.30 12.83
C LEU A 20 19.18 -27.26 11.76
N ALA A 21 19.13 -27.72 10.51
CA ALA A 21 18.56 -27.00 9.38
C ALA A 21 17.20 -27.61 9.06
N GLN A 22 16.18 -27.25 9.85
CA GLN A 22 14.78 -27.58 9.53
C GLN A 22 13.81 -26.60 10.17
N THR A 23 13.12 -25.84 9.32
CA THR A 23 11.79 -25.29 9.62
C THR A 23 10.90 -26.39 10.15
N ALA A 24 10.06 -26.11 11.15
CA ALA A 24 9.20 -27.11 11.78
C ALA A 24 8.44 -27.95 10.73
N PRO A 25 8.38 -29.30 10.88
CA PRO A 25 7.70 -30.14 9.92
C PRO A 25 6.21 -29.79 9.87
N VAL A 26 5.67 -29.69 8.65
CA VAL A 26 4.25 -29.39 8.44
C VAL A 26 3.44 -30.61 8.91
N ASN A 27 2.90 -30.52 10.13
CA ASN A 27 1.99 -31.52 10.68
C ASN A 27 0.61 -31.42 10.01
N GLY A 28 0.51 -31.97 8.80
CA GLY A 28 -0.72 -32.00 8.02
C GLY A 28 -0.51 -32.48 6.60
N ILE A 29 -1.60 -32.60 5.84
CA ILE A 29 -1.54 -32.77 4.39
C ILE A 29 -0.95 -31.49 3.81
N ARG A 30 0.10 -31.58 2.99
CA ARG A 30 0.66 -30.42 2.28
C ARG A 30 -0.46 -29.75 1.48
N SER A 31 -0.68 -28.44 1.65
CA SER A 31 -1.64 -27.73 0.81
C SER A 31 -1.20 -27.85 -0.66
N ALA A 32 -2.12 -28.30 -1.52
CA ALA A 32 -1.94 -28.24 -2.96
C ALA A 32 -2.17 -26.79 -3.43
N GLU A 33 -1.38 -25.86 -2.90
CA GLU A 33 -1.34 -24.49 -3.41
C GLU A 33 -0.89 -24.55 -4.86
N VAL A 34 -1.76 -24.08 -5.76
CA VAL A 34 -1.43 -23.99 -7.18
C VAL A 34 -0.38 -22.90 -7.32
N ARG A 35 0.85 -23.29 -7.63
CA ARG A 35 2.00 -22.37 -7.77
C ARG A 35 2.30 -21.96 -9.21
N THR A 36 1.51 -22.45 -10.16
CA THR A 36 1.62 -22.08 -11.58
C THR A 36 0.34 -21.37 -11.99
N HIS A 37 0.45 -20.15 -12.49
CA HIS A 37 -0.67 -19.32 -12.92
C HIS A 37 -0.42 -18.83 -14.35
N ALA A 38 -1.49 -18.64 -15.12
CA ALA A 38 -1.43 -18.02 -16.43
C ALA A 38 -2.51 -16.95 -16.55
N ILE A 39 -2.13 -15.72 -16.87
CA ILE A 39 -3.06 -14.63 -17.22
C ILE A 39 -3.04 -14.54 -18.74
N THR A 40 -4.17 -14.82 -19.41
CA THR A 40 -4.24 -14.99 -20.87
C THR A 40 -5.08 -13.91 -21.53
N GLY A 41 -4.62 -13.33 -22.65
CA GLY A 41 -5.39 -12.40 -23.47
C GLY A 41 -5.46 -10.96 -22.94
N ALA A 42 -4.58 -10.60 -22.00
CA ALA A 42 -4.50 -9.25 -21.44
C ALA A 42 -3.68 -8.30 -22.32
N THR A 43 -3.89 -7.00 -22.18
CA THR A 43 -2.90 -6.00 -22.60
C THR A 43 -1.83 -5.91 -21.52
N VAL A 44 -0.56 -6.13 -21.85
CA VAL A 44 0.53 -6.24 -20.87
C VAL A 44 1.54 -5.12 -21.11
N VAL A 45 1.64 -4.19 -20.17
CA VAL A 45 2.63 -3.10 -20.19
C VAL A 45 3.91 -3.62 -19.55
N VAL A 46 4.81 -4.12 -20.39
CA VAL A 46 6.06 -4.80 -20.01
C VAL A 46 7.03 -3.83 -19.34
N SER A 47 7.18 -2.66 -19.95
CA SER A 47 8.03 -1.56 -19.49
C SER A 47 7.34 -0.23 -19.77
N PRO A 48 7.83 0.91 -19.24
CA PRO A 48 7.28 2.24 -19.51
C PRO A 48 7.12 2.61 -21.00
N VAL A 49 7.83 1.92 -21.91
CA VAL A 49 7.84 2.18 -23.35
C VAL A 49 7.33 1.02 -24.20
N GLU A 50 7.04 -0.15 -23.60
CA GLU A 50 6.68 -1.37 -24.32
C GLU A 50 5.36 -1.96 -23.80
N THR A 51 4.41 -2.13 -24.72
CA THR A 51 3.11 -2.76 -24.44
C THR A 51 2.85 -3.88 -25.44
N LEU A 52 2.40 -5.03 -24.94
CA LEU A 52 2.04 -6.19 -25.74
C LEU A 52 0.51 -6.39 -25.69
N GLU A 53 -0.13 -6.45 -26.85
CA GLU A 53 -1.57 -6.72 -26.95
C GLU A 53 -1.86 -8.23 -26.93
N SER A 54 -2.99 -8.62 -26.33
CA SER A 54 -3.46 -10.01 -26.22
C SER A 54 -2.39 -11.01 -25.72
N ALA A 55 -1.50 -10.54 -24.83
CA ALA A 55 -0.40 -11.32 -24.32
C ALA A 55 -0.82 -12.28 -23.20
N THR A 56 0.00 -13.31 -23.01
CA THR A 56 -0.09 -14.27 -21.92
C THR A 56 1.12 -14.11 -20.99
N ILE A 57 0.87 -14.04 -19.68
CA ILE A 57 1.90 -14.07 -18.63
C ILE A 57 1.80 -15.40 -17.91
N VAL A 58 2.90 -16.17 -17.85
CA VAL A 58 3.02 -17.39 -17.05
C VAL A 58 3.86 -17.10 -15.81
N ILE A 59 3.32 -17.45 -14.66
CA ILE A 59 3.94 -17.29 -13.34
C ILE A 59 4.16 -18.68 -12.75
N ARG A 60 5.35 -18.94 -12.22
CA ARG A 60 5.70 -20.19 -11.53
C ARG A 60 6.48 -19.90 -10.25
N ASP A 61 6.05 -20.48 -9.13
CA ASP A 61 6.71 -20.40 -7.82
C ASP A 61 7.04 -18.95 -7.38
N GLY A 62 6.24 -17.98 -7.80
CA GLY A 62 6.40 -16.56 -7.47
C GLY A 62 7.18 -15.72 -8.47
N VAL A 63 7.68 -16.33 -9.55
CA VAL A 63 8.53 -15.71 -10.59
C VAL A 63 7.80 -15.71 -11.94
N ILE A 64 8.04 -14.72 -12.78
CA ILE A 64 7.57 -14.67 -14.16
C ILE A 64 8.41 -15.65 -14.99
N GLU A 65 7.78 -16.70 -15.53
CA GLU A 65 8.44 -17.70 -16.36
C GLU A 65 8.53 -17.24 -17.82
N ALA A 66 7.44 -16.66 -18.34
CA ALA A 66 7.35 -16.16 -19.70
C ALA A 66 6.26 -15.08 -19.84
N VAL A 67 6.46 -14.17 -20.80
CA VAL A 67 5.48 -13.16 -21.20
C VAL A 67 5.50 -13.01 -22.73
N GLY A 68 4.32 -12.88 -23.36
CA GLY A 68 4.22 -12.64 -24.80
C GLY A 68 2.92 -13.13 -25.44
N PRO A 69 2.67 -12.77 -26.72
CA PRO A 69 1.42 -13.10 -27.44
C PRO A 69 1.27 -14.59 -27.77
N ALA A 70 2.36 -15.35 -27.85
CA ALA A 70 2.38 -16.76 -28.25
C ALA A 70 2.92 -17.70 -27.15
N VAL A 71 2.84 -17.30 -25.87
CA VAL A 71 3.33 -18.13 -24.75
C VAL A 71 2.41 -19.32 -24.54
N LEU A 72 2.99 -20.53 -24.53
CA LEU A 72 2.28 -21.76 -24.22
C LEU A 72 1.91 -21.82 -22.73
N VAL A 73 0.62 -21.98 -22.44
CA VAL A 73 0.12 -22.14 -21.07
C VAL A 73 0.47 -23.55 -20.57
N PRO A 74 1.18 -23.70 -19.43
CA PRO A 74 1.45 -25.01 -18.84
C PRO A 74 0.17 -25.74 -18.44
N ALA A 75 0.08 -27.05 -18.67
CA ALA A 75 -1.11 -27.84 -18.37
C ALA A 75 -1.49 -27.88 -16.87
N ASN A 76 -0.55 -27.56 -15.97
CA ASN A 76 -0.77 -27.45 -14.53
C ASN A 76 -1.03 -26.01 -14.07
N ALA A 77 -1.12 -25.03 -14.99
CA ALA A 77 -1.36 -23.64 -14.66
C ALA A 77 -2.85 -23.36 -14.39
N ARG A 78 -3.13 -22.59 -13.34
CA ARG A 78 -4.46 -21.99 -13.16
C ARG A 78 -4.60 -20.80 -14.10
N ILE A 79 -5.54 -20.92 -15.04
CA ILE A 79 -5.81 -19.90 -16.06
C ILE A 79 -6.72 -18.80 -15.48
N TYR A 80 -6.39 -17.56 -15.80
CA TYR A 80 -7.17 -16.35 -15.52
C TYR A 80 -7.40 -15.63 -16.84
N ASP A 81 -8.67 -15.42 -17.19
CA ASP A 81 -9.02 -14.60 -18.35
C ASP A 81 -8.64 -13.13 -18.08
N GLY A 82 -7.77 -12.62 -18.96
CA GLY A 82 -7.26 -11.25 -18.98
C GLY A 82 -7.95 -10.36 -20.01
N THR A 83 -8.92 -10.88 -20.78
CA THR A 83 -9.57 -10.16 -21.88
C THR A 83 -10.19 -8.84 -21.39
N GLY A 84 -9.77 -7.72 -22.00
CA GLY A 84 -10.21 -6.37 -21.60
C GLY A 84 -9.57 -5.82 -20.32
N LEU A 85 -8.60 -6.54 -19.74
CA LEU A 85 -7.80 -6.09 -18.61
C LEU A 85 -6.41 -5.67 -19.08
N THR A 86 -5.85 -4.66 -18.41
CA THR A 86 -4.47 -4.22 -18.58
C THR A 86 -3.65 -4.66 -17.36
N VAL A 87 -2.50 -5.29 -17.61
CA VAL A 87 -1.55 -5.69 -16.59
C VAL A 87 -0.33 -4.78 -16.62
N TYR A 88 0.00 -4.21 -15.47
CA TYR A 88 1.19 -3.40 -15.24
C TYR A 88 2.13 -4.12 -14.28
N ALA A 89 3.42 -3.78 -14.30
CA ALA A 89 4.32 -4.14 -13.21
C ALA A 89 3.81 -3.57 -11.88
N GLY A 90 4.03 -4.31 -10.79
CA GLY A 90 3.66 -3.91 -9.44
C GLY A 90 4.28 -2.56 -9.06
N LEU A 91 3.48 -1.63 -8.53
CA LEU A 91 3.99 -0.31 -8.15
C LEU A 91 4.87 -0.42 -6.91
N ILE A 92 5.92 0.41 -6.86
CA ILE A 92 6.92 0.42 -5.80
C ILE A 92 6.89 1.81 -5.14
N ASP A 93 6.60 1.86 -3.84
CA ASP A 93 6.71 3.12 -3.09
C ASP A 93 8.14 3.27 -2.56
N ALA A 94 8.84 4.30 -3.01
CA ALA A 94 10.26 4.51 -2.69
C ALA A 94 10.52 5.03 -1.27
N ALA A 95 9.52 5.56 -0.55
CA ALA A 95 9.74 6.14 0.77
C ALA A 95 8.46 6.24 1.65
N VAL A 96 8.08 5.15 2.31
CA VAL A 96 7.01 5.16 3.32
C VAL A 96 7.59 5.29 4.73
N LEU A 97 7.52 6.49 5.29
CA LEU A 97 7.95 6.72 6.68
C LEU A 97 6.84 6.30 7.66
N VAL A 98 7.21 5.49 8.66
CA VAL A 98 6.31 4.95 9.69
C VAL A 98 6.72 5.39 11.10
N ASP A 99 5.74 5.52 12.00
CA ASP A 99 6.01 5.83 13.41
C ASP A 99 6.32 4.54 14.17
N VAL A 100 7.56 4.43 14.66
CA VAL A 100 8.10 3.25 15.34
C VAL A 100 8.93 3.68 16.55
N SER A 101 8.85 2.90 17.62
CA SER A 101 9.65 3.11 18.82
C SER A 101 11.06 2.58 18.61
N VAL A 102 12.03 3.48 18.46
CA VAL A 102 13.46 3.14 18.39
C VAL A 102 14.09 3.20 19.78
N VAL A 103 14.97 2.25 20.10
CA VAL A 103 15.77 2.28 21.33
C VAL A 103 16.91 3.29 21.16
N THR A 104 16.85 4.37 21.94
CA THR A 104 17.79 5.52 21.83
C THR A 104 18.81 5.59 22.96
N ASP A 105 18.67 4.77 24.00
CA ASP A 105 19.53 4.72 25.18
C ASP A 105 20.24 3.37 25.27
N GLY A 106 21.53 3.38 25.63
CA GLY A 106 22.31 2.14 25.83
C GLY A 106 23.82 2.34 25.66
N ALA A 107 24.59 1.28 25.92
CA ALA A 107 26.02 1.28 25.62
C ALA A 107 26.24 1.36 24.10
N GLY A 108 27.00 2.36 23.63
CA GLY A 108 27.22 2.63 22.21
C GLY A 108 26.16 3.50 21.53
N ALA A 109 25.12 3.93 22.26
CA ALA A 109 24.17 4.93 21.76
C ALA A 109 24.81 6.31 21.60
N HIS A 110 24.26 7.15 20.71
CA HIS A 110 24.70 8.52 20.53
C HIS A 110 24.23 9.43 21.69
N PHE A 111 24.96 10.50 22.00
CA PHE A 111 24.64 11.41 23.12
C PHE A 111 23.33 12.18 22.94
N SER A 112 22.84 12.32 21.70
CA SER A 112 21.53 12.88 21.36
C SER A 112 20.59 11.75 20.96
N LYS A 113 19.45 11.62 21.63
CA LYS A 113 18.46 10.54 21.37
C LYS A 113 17.87 10.62 19.95
N ARG A 114 18.01 11.78 19.31
CA ARG A 114 17.60 12.05 17.92
C ARG A 114 18.53 11.44 16.88
N VAL A 115 19.65 10.84 17.28
CA VAL A 115 20.60 10.18 16.38
C VAL A 115 20.64 8.70 16.73
N HIS A 116 20.02 7.89 15.90
CA HIS A 116 19.95 6.44 16.08
C HIS A 116 20.12 5.68 14.74
N PRO A 117 21.22 5.94 13.98
CA PRO A 117 21.51 5.26 12.71
C PRO A 117 21.68 3.74 12.84
N GLN A 118 21.97 3.23 14.04
CA GLN A 118 22.03 1.79 14.31
C GLN A 118 20.67 1.09 14.20
N ALA A 119 19.56 1.82 14.22
CA ALA A 119 18.23 1.24 14.05
C ALA A 119 18.03 0.74 12.60
N ALA A 120 17.44 -0.44 12.44
CA ALA A 120 17.10 -1.02 11.15
C ALA A 120 15.61 -1.42 11.12
N MET A 121 14.87 -0.99 10.10
CA MET A 121 13.46 -1.35 9.97
C MET A 121 13.19 -2.84 9.79
N SER A 122 14.20 -3.64 9.42
CA SER A 122 14.14 -5.11 9.41
C SER A 122 14.04 -5.73 10.81
N GLU A 123 14.52 -5.04 11.84
CA GLU A 123 14.51 -5.47 13.25
C GLU A 123 13.38 -4.83 14.07
N LEU A 124 12.77 -3.77 13.55
CA LEU A 124 11.66 -3.06 14.17
C LEU A 124 10.31 -3.65 13.74
N SER A 125 9.25 -3.30 14.46
CA SER A 125 7.88 -3.58 14.02
C SER A 125 7.63 -2.98 12.64
N GLY A 126 7.47 -3.84 11.63
CA GLY A 126 7.11 -3.45 10.27
C GLY A 126 5.72 -2.78 10.17
N PRO A 127 5.32 -2.32 8.98
CA PRO A 127 4.03 -1.69 8.78
C PRO A 127 2.89 -2.69 9.02
N ASP A 128 1.83 -2.19 9.64
CA ASP A 128 0.65 -2.96 10.00
C ASP A 128 -0.16 -3.40 8.76
N GLU A 129 -1.02 -4.41 8.95
CA GLU A 129 -1.90 -4.91 7.89
C GLU A 129 -2.75 -3.78 7.27
N SER A 130 -3.20 -2.79 8.05
CA SER A 130 -4.05 -1.74 7.49
C SER A 130 -3.29 -0.83 6.52
N LEU A 131 -2.01 -0.57 6.77
CA LEU A 131 -1.13 0.15 5.84
C LEU A 131 -0.80 -0.71 4.62
N ARG A 132 -0.45 -2.00 4.80
CA ARG A 132 -0.17 -2.92 3.69
C ARG A 132 -1.38 -3.11 2.78
N GLU A 133 -2.58 -3.30 3.34
CA GLU A 133 -3.85 -3.40 2.60
C GLU A 133 -4.20 -2.08 1.88
N ALA A 134 -3.99 -0.92 2.52
CA ALA A 134 -4.24 0.38 1.91
C ALA A 134 -3.33 0.66 0.70
N LEU A 135 -2.06 0.25 0.77
CA LEU A 135 -1.10 0.36 -0.35
C LEU A 135 -1.42 -0.65 -1.45
N ARG A 136 -1.76 -1.91 -1.11
CA ARG A 136 -2.24 -2.91 -2.08
C ARG A 136 -3.45 -2.42 -2.87
N LYS A 137 -4.45 -1.84 -2.20
CA LYS A 137 -5.65 -1.27 -2.84
C LYS A 137 -5.36 -0.13 -3.83
N LEU A 138 -4.15 0.45 -3.80
CA LEU A 138 -3.66 1.44 -4.76
C LEU A 138 -2.81 0.83 -5.88
N GLY A 139 -2.49 -0.47 -5.84
CA GLY A 139 -1.64 -1.16 -6.81
C GLY A 139 -0.18 -1.29 -6.39
N PHE A 140 0.19 -0.88 -5.17
CA PHE A 140 1.55 -1.08 -4.68
C PHE A 140 1.76 -2.53 -4.23
N THR A 141 2.84 -3.14 -4.71
CA THR A 141 3.27 -4.51 -4.38
C THR A 141 4.46 -4.53 -3.44
N ALA A 142 5.27 -3.48 -3.47
CA ALA A 142 6.44 -3.31 -2.62
C ALA A 142 6.52 -1.87 -2.09
N ALA A 143 7.12 -1.71 -0.91
CA ALA A 143 7.40 -0.39 -0.35
C ALA A 143 8.74 -0.41 0.41
N ALA A 144 9.54 0.65 0.23
CA ALA A 144 10.67 0.95 1.09
C ALA A 144 10.18 1.70 2.33
N VAL A 145 10.32 1.06 3.49
CA VAL A 145 9.78 1.54 4.76
C VAL A 145 10.93 2.07 5.63
N TYR A 146 10.72 3.26 6.21
CA TYR A 146 11.75 3.97 6.99
C TYR A 146 11.19 4.46 8.34
N PRO A 147 12.03 4.62 9.39
CA PRO A 147 11.60 5.27 10.63
C PRO A 147 11.32 6.76 10.37
N SER A 148 10.25 7.28 10.94
CA SER A 148 9.76 8.65 10.66
C SER A 148 10.34 9.77 11.53
N LYS A 149 11.07 9.45 12.60
CA LYS A 149 11.55 10.43 13.59
C LYS A 149 13.06 10.32 13.77
N GLY A 150 13.74 11.46 13.92
CA GLY A 150 15.17 11.57 14.20
C GLY A 150 15.93 12.43 13.18
N LEU A 151 17.14 12.83 13.55
CA LEU A 151 18.13 13.41 12.65
C LEU A 151 18.77 12.33 11.78
N PHE A 152 19.29 11.28 12.42
CA PHE A 152 19.61 10.01 11.78
C PHE A 152 18.60 8.99 12.31
N ARG A 153 17.68 8.58 11.45
CA ARG A 153 16.48 7.81 11.82
C ARG A 153 16.70 6.29 11.80
N GLY A 154 17.76 5.83 11.12
CA GLY A 154 18.05 4.41 10.90
C GLY A 154 17.89 3.99 9.44
N SER A 155 18.28 2.76 9.13
CA SER A 155 18.17 2.19 7.79
C SER A 155 16.75 1.70 7.50
N GLY A 156 16.23 2.04 6.33
CA GLY A 156 14.99 1.46 5.84
C GLY A 156 15.13 0.00 5.38
N THR A 157 13.99 -0.62 5.07
CA THR A 157 13.90 -1.97 4.50
C THR A 157 12.86 -1.98 3.38
N VAL A 158 13.09 -2.72 2.29
CA VAL A 158 12.11 -2.86 1.21
C VAL A 158 11.35 -4.15 1.39
N ILE A 159 10.03 -4.08 1.54
CA ILE A 159 9.18 -5.24 1.84
C ILE A 159 8.15 -5.53 0.75
N ALA A 160 7.72 -6.79 0.69
CA ALA A 160 6.51 -7.22 0.01
C ALA A 160 5.26 -6.81 0.81
N LEU A 161 4.30 -6.15 0.15
CA LEU A 161 3.06 -5.69 0.77
C LEU A 161 2.00 -6.80 0.86
N ALA A 162 2.38 -8.00 1.29
CA ALA A 162 1.50 -9.18 1.32
C ALA A 162 0.27 -9.02 2.26
N ASP A 163 -0.55 -10.07 2.39
CA ASP A 163 -1.77 -10.14 3.22
C ASP A 163 -1.60 -10.83 4.58
N LYS A 164 -0.44 -11.45 4.80
CA LYS A 164 -0.08 -12.13 6.03
C LYS A 164 1.38 -11.89 6.31
N ASP A 165 1.75 -11.78 7.58
CA ASP A 165 3.12 -11.51 7.99
C ASP A 165 4.10 -12.64 7.56
N GLU A 166 3.62 -13.90 7.49
CA GLU A 166 4.37 -15.05 6.93
C GLU A 166 4.78 -14.89 5.45
N HIS A 167 4.21 -13.92 4.73
CA HIS A 167 4.48 -13.63 3.32
C HIS A 167 5.13 -12.25 3.10
N VAL A 168 5.39 -11.48 4.17
CA VAL A 168 6.09 -10.18 4.11
C VAL A 168 7.60 -10.44 3.99
N LEU A 169 8.04 -10.74 2.78
CA LEU A 169 9.45 -10.87 2.44
C LEU A 169 10.13 -9.50 2.42
N ALA A 170 11.30 -9.37 3.04
CA ALA A 170 12.21 -8.25 2.79
C ALA A 170 13.00 -8.52 1.51
N TYR A 171 12.84 -7.67 0.50
CA TYR A 171 13.64 -7.68 -0.73
C TYR A 171 15.03 -7.06 -0.51
N ALA A 172 15.14 -6.13 0.42
CA ALA A 172 16.41 -5.56 0.88
C ALA A 172 16.29 -5.16 2.36
N GLU A 173 17.03 -5.82 3.24
CA GLU A 173 16.98 -5.59 4.69
C GLU A 173 17.51 -4.22 5.11
N ARG A 174 18.48 -3.68 4.36
CA ARG A 174 19.10 -2.37 4.56
C ARG A 174 19.05 -1.58 3.25
N ALA A 175 17.97 -0.82 3.08
CA ALA A 175 17.85 0.23 2.07
C ALA A 175 18.64 1.48 2.52
N ALA A 176 18.24 2.67 2.07
CA ALA A 176 18.91 3.91 2.44
C ALA A 176 18.88 4.20 3.98
N MET A 177 19.85 4.98 4.44
CA MET A 177 19.85 5.61 5.77
C MET A 177 18.90 6.81 5.75
N ALA A 178 17.81 6.78 6.51
CA ALA A 178 16.89 7.91 6.59
C ALA A 178 17.47 9.02 7.49
N VAL A 179 17.53 10.24 6.95
CA VAL A 179 18.05 11.44 7.61
C VAL A 179 17.03 12.56 7.48
N GLY A 180 16.86 13.39 8.51
CA GLY A 180 15.89 14.49 8.51
C GLY A 180 16.32 15.68 9.36
N PHE A 181 15.62 16.81 9.21
CA PHE A 181 15.87 18.01 10.03
C PHE A 181 14.99 18.08 11.29
N ASP A 182 14.74 16.92 11.91
CA ASP A 182 13.83 16.79 13.05
C ASP A 182 14.40 17.44 14.31
N ARG A 183 13.64 18.40 14.85
CA ARG A 183 14.02 19.23 15.99
C ARG A 183 12.96 19.22 17.08
N GLY A 184 13.39 19.54 18.30
CA GLY A 184 12.50 19.69 19.44
C GLY A 184 11.40 20.73 19.20
N GLY A 185 10.18 20.39 19.61
CA GLY A 185 9.03 21.29 19.62
C GLY A 185 9.11 22.32 20.76
N ARG A 186 8.01 23.04 21.00
CA ARG A 186 7.94 24.07 22.04
C ARG A 186 8.20 23.53 23.44
N ASP A 187 7.66 22.35 23.73
CA ASP A 187 7.70 21.72 25.06
C ASP A 187 8.86 20.74 25.22
N ASP A 188 9.59 20.46 24.13
CA ASP A 188 10.81 19.65 24.16
C ASP A 188 11.99 20.50 24.65
N ARG A 189 12.70 19.96 25.64
CA ARG A 189 13.90 20.59 26.24
C ARG A 189 15.19 19.99 25.68
N GLU A 190 15.14 18.88 24.94
CA GLU A 190 16.31 18.25 24.35
C GLU A 190 16.87 19.05 23.18
N TYR A 191 18.19 18.99 23.00
CA TYR A 191 18.87 19.60 21.87
C TYR A 191 18.83 18.64 20.65
N PRO A 192 18.52 19.12 19.43
CA PRO A 192 18.43 20.52 19.02
C PRO A 192 16.99 21.02 18.84
N ARG A 193 16.76 22.31 19.15
CA ARG A 193 15.47 23.00 19.00
C ARG A 193 15.40 23.94 17.79
N SER A 194 16.52 24.12 17.07
CA SER A 194 16.62 24.97 15.89
C SER A 194 17.16 24.19 14.69
N LEU A 195 16.84 24.65 13.47
CA LEU A 195 17.38 24.06 12.24
C LEU A 195 18.91 24.13 12.20
N MET A 196 19.50 25.21 12.71
CA MET A 196 20.96 25.35 12.83
C MET A 196 21.55 24.29 13.77
N GLY A 197 20.88 23.99 14.89
CA GLY A 197 21.32 22.93 15.80
C GLY A 197 21.16 21.53 15.19
N ALA A 198 20.08 21.29 14.44
CA ALA A 198 19.89 20.03 13.70
C ALA A 198 21.04 19.79 12.71
N ILE A 199 21.40 20.80 11.91
CA ILE A 199 22.52 20.75 10.97
C ILE A 199 23.86 20.59 11.72
N ALA A 200 24.05 21.25 12.86
CA ALA A 200 25.26 21.13 13.66
C ALA A 200 25.46 19.71 14.19
N ILE A 201 24.41 19.06 14.73
CA ILE A 201 24.50 17.64 15.13
C ILE A 201 24.77 16.76 13.93
N ILE A 202 24.06 16.93 12.81
CA ILE A 202 24.24 16.07 11.61
C ILE A 202 25.71 16.11 11.15
N ARG A 203 26.30 17.30 11.05
CA ARG A 203 27.73 17.47 10.73
C ARG A 203 28.64 16.84 11.77
N GLN A 204 28.39 17.11 13.05
CA GLN A 204 29.21 16.59 14.14
C GLN A 204 29.22 15.05 14.12
N THR A 205 28.04 14.41 14.05
CA THR A 205 27.91 12.95 13.99
C THR A 205 28.65 12.35 12.78
N LEU A 206 28.67 13.02 11.62
CA LEU A 206 29.42 12.55 10.44
C LEU A 206 30.94 12.67 10.64
N TYR A 207 31.44 13.79 11.17
CA TYR A 207 32.86 13.94 11.53
C TYR A 207 33.28 12.94 12.62
N ASP A 208 32.46 12.76 13.66
CA ASP A 208 32.69 11.80 14.75
C ASP A 208 32.72 10.36 14.21
N ALA A 209 31.86 10.01 13.24
CA ALA A 209 31.84 8.69 12.61
C ALA A 209 33.03 8.46 11.66
N GLN A 210 33.47 9.47 10.91
CA GLN A 210 34.71 9.40 10.13
C GLN A 210 35.93 9.17 11.03
N TRP A 211 36.05 9.95 12.11
CA TRP A 211 37.08 9.79 13.14
C TRP A 211 37.06 8.39 13.75
N TYR A 212 35.89 7.92 14.16
CA TYR A 212 35.72 6.59 14.76
C TYR A 212 36.12 5.45 13.80
N GLY A 213 35.76 5.58 12.51
CA GLY A 213 36.20 4.66 11.46
C GLY A 213 37.74 4.62 11.30
N VAL A 214 38.41 5.76 11.40
CA VAL A 214 39.88 5.84 11.39
C VAL A 214 40.48 5.17 12.63
N CYS A 215 39.94 5.43 13.83
CA CYS A 215 40.39 4.79 15.07
C CYS A 215 40.24 3.26 15.02
N LEU A 216 39.09 2.74 14.55
CA LEU A 216 38.88 1.30 14.37
C LEU A 216 39.84 0.70 13.35
N ARG A 217 40.17 1.41 12.26
CA ARG A 217 41.11 0.94 11.25
C ARG A 217 42.53 0.85 11.82
N ILE A 218 43.02 1.91 12.44
CA ILE A 218 44.37 1.94 13.05
C ILE A 218 44.52 0.83 14.11
N TRP A 219 43.53 0.67 15.00
CA TRP A 219 43.57 -0.39 16.01
C TRP A 219 43.49 -1.81 15.42
N ARG A 220 42.82 -2.01 14.27
CA ARG A 220 42.82 -3.31 13.56
C ARG A 220 44.15 -3.60 12.84
N GLU A 221 44.86 -2.56 12.40
CA GLU A 221 46.16 -2.65 11.74
C GLU A 221 47.29 -2.92 12.76
N ASP A 222 47.28 -2.24 13.91
CA ASP A 222 48.17 -2.52 15.05
C ASP A 222 47.40 -2.54 16.40
N PRO A 223 46.90 -3.72 16.83
CA PRO A 223 46.25 -3.87 18.12
C PRO A 223 47.20 -3.83 19.34
N GLN A 224 48.52 -3.86 19.14
CA GLN A 224 49.50 -3.90 20.23
C GLN A 224 50.03 -2.50 20.58
N GLY A 225 50.13 -1.60 19.59
CA GLY A 225 50.51 -0.20 19.78
C GLY A 225 49.42 0.73 20.29
N HIS A 226 48.15 0.29 20.32
CA HIS A 226 46.99 1.17 20.52
C HIS A 226 45.94 0.62 21.51
N GLU A 227 45.36 1.52 22.31
CA GLU A 227 44.20 1.21 23.16
C GLU A 227 42.96 0.91 22.29
N PRO A 228 42.15 -0.13 22.60
CA PRO A 228 40.92 -0.41 21.87
C PRO A 228 39.93 0.76 21.93
N PRO A 229 39.39 1.24 20.79
CA PRO A 229 38.37 2.28 20.78
C PRO A 229 37.12 1.87 21.57
N LEU A 230 36.55 2.82 22.33
CA LEU A 230 35.30 2.61 23.08
C LEU A 230 34.15 2.29 22.12
N ARG A 231 33.23 1.41 22.56
CA ARG A 231 32.05 1.01 21.77
C ARG A 231 31.15 2.21 21.45
N ALA A 232 31.01 2.55 20.18
CA ALA A 232 30.11 3.56 19.65
C ALA A 232 29.28 3.02 18.46
N ASP A 233 28.26 2.21 18.75
CA ASP A 233 27.42 1.54 17.75
C ASP A 233 26.74 2.51 16.78
N ALA A 234 26.29 3.66 17.27
CA ALA A 234 25.71 4.71 16.43
C ALA A 234 26.70 5.26 15.39
N LEU A 235 27.98 5.43 15.77
CA LEU A 235 29.02 5.87 14.85
C LEU A 235 29.47 4.73 13.92
N ALA A 236 29.54 3.50 14.44
CA ALA A 236 29.83 2.30 13.64
C ALA A 236 28.81 2.08 12.52
N ALA A 237 27.52 2.29 12.80
CA ALA A 237 26.42 2.11 11.84
C ALA A 237 26.48 3.08 10.65
N LEU A 238 27.21 4.20 10.76
CA LEU A 238 27.43 5.15 9.67
C LEU A 238 28.64 4.82 8.79
N ALA A 239 29.40 3.76 9.10
CA ALA A 239 30.57 3.38 8.32
C ALA A 239 30.21 3.06 6.86
N ASP A 240 29.12 2.32 6.59
CA ASP A 240 28.71 2.01 5.22
C ASP A 240 28.14 3.22 4.47
N VAL A 241 27.60 4.22 5.18
CA VAL A 241 27.20 5.51 4.60
C VAL A 241 28.42 6.31 4.18
N ILE A 242 29.42 6.44 5.05
CA ILE A 242 30.69 7.15 4.79
C ILE A 242 31.50 6.47 3.68
N LEU A 243 31.43 5.15 3.55
CA LEU A 243 32.10 4.38 2.50
C LEU A 243 31.32 4.31 1.18
N GLY A 244 30.20 5.04 1.05
CA GLY A 244 29.39 5.06 -0.18
C GLY A 244 28.69 3.74 -0.51
N ARG A 245 28.54 2.84 0.47
CA ARG A 245 27.87 1.53 0.31
C ARG A 245 26.38 1.58 0.65
N GLN A 246 25.97 2.57 1.44
CA GLN A 246 24.59 2.80 1.82
C GLN A 246 24.20 4.25 1.48
N GLN A 247 23.20 4.41 0.61
CA GLN A 247 22.67 5.73 0.25
C GLN A 247 22.00 6.43 1.42
N VAL A 248 21.93 7.76 1.37
CA VAL A 248 21.19 8.59 2.33
C VAL A 248 19.86 9.04 1.73
N LEU A 249 18.75 8.73 2.40
CA LEU A 249 17.43 9.29 2.10
C LEU A 249 17.22 10.54 2.96
N PHE A 250 17.33 11.73 2.36
CA PHE A 250 17.20 12.99 3.10
C PHE A 250 15.78 13.55 3.02
N ASP A 251 15.07 13.55 4.14
CA ASP A 251 13.70 14.05 4.31
C ASP A 251 13.67 15.58 4.40
N VAL A 252 13.16 16.23 3.35
CA VAL A 252 13.18 17.69 3.21
C VAL A 252 11.77 18.27 3.14
N SER A 253 11.47 19.25 3.99
CA SER A 253 10.13 19.86 4.11
C SER A 253 9.83 20.94 3.07
N ASP A 254 10.86 21.50 2.45
CA ASP A 254 10.78 22.68 1.58
C ASP A 254 12.01 22.79 0.67
N GLU A 255 11.89 23.66 -0.33
CA GLU A 255 12.93 23.94 -1.33
C GLU A 255 14.25 24.46 -0.74
N HIS A 256 14.22 25.08 0.45
CA HIS A 256 15.44 25.56 1.10
C HIS A 256 16.14 24.45 1.91
N ASN A 257 15.38 23.52 2.47
CA ASN A 257 15.92 22.32 3.11
C ASN A 257 16.50 21.33 2.10
N ALA A 258 15.97 21.22 0.89
CA ALA A 258 16.62 20.51 -0.23
C ALA A 258 18.04 21.03 -0.49
N LEU A 259 18.20 22.36 -0.66
CA LEU A 259 19.51 23.00 -0.85
C LEU A 259 20.47 22.85 0.36
N ARG A 260 19.94 22.69 1.58
CA ARG A 260 20.75 22.43 2.79
C ARG A 260 21.19 20.97 2.89
N ALA A 261 20.28 20.05 2.57
CA ALA A 261 20.56 18.61 2.53
C ALA A 261 21.64 18.30 1.49
N ALA A 262 21.51 18.80 0.27
CA ALA A 262 22.52 18.63 -0.78
C ALA A 262 23.90 19.12 -0.34
N ARG A 263 24.01 20.33 0.24
CA ARG A 263 25.29 20.82 0.79
C ARG A 263 25.92 19.93 1.85
N ILE A 264 25.13 19.18 2.63
CA ILE A 264 25.65 18.20 3.59
C ILE A 264 26.08 16.93 2.85
N LEU A 265 25.31 16.46 1.88
CA LEU A 265 25.68 15.31 1.05
C LEU A 265 26.99 15.59 0.29
N ASP A 266 27.16 16.79 -0.26
CA ASP A 266 28.36 17.20 -0.99
C ASP A 266 29.58 17.43 -0.06
N GLU A 267 29.38 18.00 1.13
CA GLU A 267 30.45 18.23 2.14
C GLU A 267 31.10 16.93 2.63
N PHE A 268 30.33 15.82 2.66
CA PHE A 268 30.79 14.51 3.12
C PHE A 268 30.87 13.46 2.00
N GLU A 269 30.78 13.88 0.73
CA GLU A 269 30.84 13.02 -0.47
C GLU A 269 29.85 11.83 -0.45
N LEU A 270 28.66 12.02 0.14
CA LEU A 270 27.66 10.98 0.33
C LEU A 270 26.80 10.77 -0.93
N ASP A 271 26.51 9.51 -1.24
CA ASP A 271 25.42 9.17 -2.18
C ASP A 271 24.06 9.40 -1.50
N GLY A 272 23.15 10.08 -2.19
CA GLY A 272 22.00 10.70 -1.55
C GLY A 272 20.82 10.99 -2.47
N VAL A 273 19.64 10.67 -1.96
CA VAL A 273 18.32 10.84 -2.59
C VAL A 273 17.48 11.77 -1.72
N LEU A 274 16.76 12.71 -2.34
CA LEU A 274 15.94 13.68 -1.62
C LEU A 274 14.47 13.22 -1.56
N LEU A 275 13.90 13.09 -0.37
CA LEU A 275 12.46 12.94 -0.19
C LEU A 275 11.79 14.32 -0.23
N GLY A 276 11.27 14.64 -1.42
CA GLY A 276 10.81 15.96 -1.83
C GLY A 276 9.55 16.45 -1.12
N SER A 277 9.46 17.77 -1.03
CA SER A 277 8.36 18.56 -0.47
C SER A 277 7.12 18.63 -1.36
N GLY A 278 7.26 18.40 -2.67
CA GLY A 278 6.22 18.67 -3.67
C GLY A 278 6.18 20.13 -4.12
N LEU A 279 7.16 20.94 -3.69
CA LEU A 279 7.27 22.39 -3.93
C LEU A 279 8.52 22.78 -4.75
N GLU A 280 9.23 21.79 -5.28
CA GLU A 280 10.53 21.93 -5.97
C GLU A 280 10.47 22.90 -7.16
N PHE A 281 9.34 22.93 -7.89
CA PHE A 281 9.03 23.86 -8.98
C PHE A 281 9.26 25.35 -8.63
N ARG A 282 9.24 25.73 -7.34
CA ARG A 282 9.53 27.10 -6.89
C ARG A 282 10.99 27.52 -7.06
N ARG A 283 11.90 26.55 -7.14
CA ARG A 283 13.36 26.74 -7.31
C ARG A 283 13.93 25.71 -8.29
N LEU A 284 13.18 25.39 -9.35
CA LEU A 284 13.46 24.31 -10.29
C LEU A 284 14.95 24.23 -10.67
N ASP A 285 15.51 25.30 -11.24
CA ASP A 285 16.90 25.35 -11.71
C ASP A 285 17.92 25.01 -10.61
N ALA A 286 17.67 25.48 -9.39
CA ALA A 286 18.54 25.24 -8.24
C ALA A 286 18.35 23.87 -7.59
N ILE A 287 17.24 23.18 -7.86
CA ILE A 287 16.96 21.80 -7.43
C ILE A 287 17.54 20.81 -8.46
N VAL A 288 17.39 21.10 -9.75
CA VAL A 288 17.93 20.29 -10.85
C VAL A 288 19.47 20.33 -10.83
N ALA A 289 20.07 21.49 -10.58
CA ALA A 289 21.52 21.65 -10.44
C ALA A 289 22.13 20.96 -9.20
N LEU A 290 21.34 20.22 -8.41
CA LEU A 290 21.86 19.34 -7.36
C LEU A 290 22.25 17.96 -7.90
N GLU A 291 21.77 17.59 -9.09
CA GLU A 291 22.02 16.31 -9.76
C GLU A 291 21.68 15.07 -8.91
N ARG A 292 20.82 15.23 -7.89
CA ARG A 292 20.36 14.15 -7.00
C ARG A 292 18.96 13.64 -7.40
N PRO A 293 18.67 12.33 -7.29
CA PRO A 293 17.32 11.81 -7.48
C PRO A 293 16.34 12.34 -6.43
N ILE A 294 15.07 12.49 -6.82
CA ILE A 294 14.02 13.06 -5.98
C ILE A 294 12.81 12.11 -5.90
N ILE A 295 12.39 11.78 -4.67
CA ILE A 295 11.16 11.04 -4.40
C ILE A 295 10.05 12.05 -4.08
N LEU A 296 9.08 12.22 -4.99
CA LEU A 296 8.03 13.23 -4.89
C LEU A 296 6.73 12.70 -4.26
N ALA A 297 6.22 13.43 -3.28
CA ALA A 297 4.85 13.29 -2.81
C ALA A 297 3.88 14.11 -3.67
N LEU A 298 2.83 13.48 -4.21
CA LEU A 298 1.81 14.18 -5.02
C LEU A 298 0.71 14.84 -4.15
N ASN A 299 1.08 15.49 -3.03
CA ASN A 299 0.10 16.22 -2.22
C ASN A 299 -0.13 17.63 -2.79
N TYR A 300 -1.36 17.91 -3.23
CA TYR A 300 -1.73 19.20 -3.80
C TYR A 300 -2.67 19.96 -2.87
N ALA A 301 -2.37 21.25 -2.66
CA ALA A 301 -3.26 22.16 -1.97
C ALA A 301 -4.68 22.12 -2.56
N LYS A 302 -5.68 22.27 -1.67
CA LYS A 302 -7.09 22.42 -2.06
C LYS A 302 -7.26 23.73 -2.82
N ARG A 303 -8.30 23.80 -3.66
CA ARG A 303 -8.63 25.05 -4.37
C ARG A 303 -8.88 26.15 -3.34
N PRO A 304 -8.19 27.30 -3.42
CA PRO A 304 -8.49 28.42 -2.53
C PRO A 304 -9.92 28.91 -2.76
N GLN A 305 -10.58 29.31 -1.68
CA GLN A 305 -11.89 29.94 -1.73
C GLN A 305 -11.67 31.43 -1.96
N VAL A 306 -12.29 31.95 -3.02
CA VAL A 306 -12.20 33.36 -3.46
C VAL A 306 -13.58 33.83 -3.94
N ALA A 307 -14.64 33.27 -3.34
CA ALA A 307 -16.01 33.51 -3.78
C ALA A 307 -16.58 34.82 -3.21
N SER A 308 -16.07 35.25 -2.05
CA SER A 308 -16.35 36.57 -1.46
C SER A 308 -15.07 37.43 -1.39
N LEU A 309 -15.26 38.75 -1.28
CA LEU A 309 -14.16 39.72 -1.13
C LEU A 309 -13.30 39.44 0.11
N LEU A 310 -13.92 39.02 1.23
CA LEU A 310 -13.18 38.70 2.47
C LEU A 310 -12.34 37.43 2.29
N GLU A 311 -12.91 36.36 1.70
CA GLU A 311 -12.16 35.14 1.38
C GLU A 311 -10.98 35.41 0.43
N ALA A 312 -11.15 36.33 -0.53
CA ALA A 312 -10.10 36.68 -1.47
C ALA A 312 -8.92 37.42 -0.81
N ASP A 313 -9.19 38.29 0.18
CA ASP A 313 -8.18 39.05 0.93
C ASP A 313 -7.33 38.14 1.85
N ASP A 314 -7.95 37.09 2.41
CA ASP A 314 -7.26 36.06 3.21
C ASP A 314 -6.34 35.14 2.37
N VAL A 315 -6.52 35.07 1.04
CA VAL A 315 -5.77 34.17 0.16
C VAL A 315 -4.54 34.86 -0.44
N SER A 316 -3.37 34.55 0.12
CA SER A 316 -2.09 35.04 -0.43
C SER A 316 -1.84 34.60 -1.88
N LEU A 317 -1.21 35.47 -2.68
CA LEU A 317 -0.77 35.16 -4.05
C LEU A 317 0.08 33.87 -4.13
N ARG A 318 0.92 33.62 -3.13
CA ARG A 318 1.73 32.40 -3.02
C ARG A 318 0.87 31.14 -2.92
N THR A 319 -0.28 31.22 -2.23
CA THR A 319 -1.25 30.12 -2.12
C THR A 319 -1.86 29.81 -3.48
N MET A 320 -2.30 30.84 -4.22
CA MET A 320 -2.86 30.68 -5.57
C MET A 320 -1.85 30.09 -6.55
N MET A 321 -0.64 30.66 -6.62
CA MET A 321 0.44 30.14 -7.46
C MET A 321 0.83 28.70 -7.10
N THR A 322 0.85 28.34 -5.82
CA THR A 322 1.16 26.97 -5.38
C THR A 322 0.07 25.99 -5.80
N TRP A 323 -1.22 26.35 -5.66
CA TRP A 323 -2.34 25.52 -6.09
C TRP A 323 -2.34 25.23 -7.59
N GLU A 324 -2.02 26.24 -8.40
CA GLU A 324 -1.95 26.16 -9.86
C GLU A 324 -0.73 25.38 -10.35
N GLN A 325 0.47 25.66 -9.80
CA GLN A 325 1.73 25.12 -10.31
C GLN A 325 2.12 23.76 -9.73
N ALA A 326 1.73 23.40 -8.50
CA ALA A 326 2.15 22.12 -7.91
C ALA A 326 1.84 20.87 -8.75
N PRO A 327 0.70 20.76 -9.47
CA PRO A 327 0.46 19.66 -10.42
C PRO A 327 1.47 19.54 -11.55
N THR A 328 2.15 20.63 -11.92
CA THR A 328 3.18 20.65 -12.97
C THR A 328 4.56 20.22 -12.47
N ASN A 329 4.74 20.02 -11.14
CA ASN A 329 6.05 19.81 -10.52
C ASN A 329 6.82 18.62 -11.12
N ALA A 330 6.17 17.46 -11.22
CA ALA A 330 6.78 16.24 -11.76
C ALA A 330 7.23 16.42 -13.22
N ARG A 331 6.35 16.93 -14.09
CA ARG A 331 6.68 17.25 -15.48
C ARG A 331 7.87 18.21 -15.57
N ARG A 332 7.84 19.33 -14.86
CA ARG A 332 8.88 20.37 -14.94
C ARG A 332 10.26 19.87 -14.48
N LEU A 333 10.30 18.92 -13.55
CA LEU A 333 11.53 18.26 -13.11
C LEU A 333 12.05 17.27 -14.16
N LEU A 334 11.17 16.47 -14.80
CA LEU A 334 11.55 15.56 -15.88
C LEU A 334 12.01 16.31 -17.14
N ASP A 335 11.28 17.35 -17.55
CA ASP A 335 11.63 18.26 -18.66
C ASP A 335 13.04 18.88 -18.47
N ALA A 336 13.46 19.05 -17.21
CA ALA A 336 14.76 19.58 -16.83
C ALA A 336 15.83 18.50 -16.57
N GLY A 337 15.52 17.21 -16.80
CA GLY A 337 16.46 16.10 -16.69
C GLY A 337 16.62 15.49 -15.29
N ALA A 338 15.79 15.84 -14.30
CA ALA A 338 15.87 15.27 -12.96
C ALA A 338 15.31 13.83 -12.91
N ILE A 339 15.95 12.96 -12.12
CA ILE A 339 15.49 11.60 -11.88
C ILE A 339 14.41 11.61 -10.78
N ILE A 340 13.20 11.13 -11.09
CA ILE A 340 12.04 11.17 -10.18
C ILE A 340 11.50 9.77 -9.90
N ALA A 341 11.23 9.49 -8.63
CA ALA A 341 10.27 8.48 -8.20
C ALA A 341 9.09 9.13 -7.46
N ILE A 342 7.96 8.45 -7.37
CA ILE A 342 6.74 8.95 -6.71
C ILE A 342 6.44 8.13 -5.45
N THR A 343 5.98 8.78 -4.39
CA THR A 343 5.57 8.15 -3.12
C THR A 343 4.13 8.51 -2.71
N THR A 344 3.49 7.62 -1.94
CA THR A 344 2.23 7.89 -1.23
C THR A 344 2.42 8.61 0.10
N HIS A 345 3.67 8.76 0.58
CA HIS A 345 3.98 9.51 1.78
C HIS A 345 3.59 11.01 1.64
N ARG A 346 3.37 11.69 2.77
CA ARG A 346 2.84 13.07 2.88
C ARG A 346 1.47 13.34 2.25
N LEU A 347 0.76 12.35 1.67
CA LEU A 347 -0.64 12.52 1.27
C LEU A 347 -1.56 12.63 2.50
N ASP A 348 -2.43 13.66 2.53
CA ASP A 348 -3.50 13.82 3.54
C ASP A 348 -4.30 12.52 3.73
N LYS A 349 -4.58 11.82 2.62
CA LYS A 349 -5.26 10.53 2.58
C LYS A 349 -4.65 9.72 1.44
N ARG A 350 -4.09 8.55 1.74
CA ARG A 350 -3.44 7.66 0.76
C ARG A 350 -4.34 7.35 -0.45
N LYS A 351 -5.66 7.22 -0.24
CA LYS A 351 -6.67 7.00 -1.30
C LYS A 351 -6.75 8.12 -2.36
N ASP A 352 -6.23 9.31 -2.07
CA ASP A 352 -6.24 10.45 -2.98
C ASP A 352 -5.02 10.43 -3.95
N PHE A 353 -4.16 9.40 -3.85
CA PHE A 353 -3.02 9.13 -4.74
C PHE A 353 -3.40 9.10 -6.24
N HIS A 354 -4.33 8.22 -6.65
CA HIS A 354 -4.76 8.12 -8.06
C HIS A 354 -5.43 9.40 -8.58
N PRO A 355 -6.32 10.07 -7.82
CA PRO A 355 -6.78 11.43 -8.16
C PRO A 355 -5.66 12.46 -8.35
N ALA A 356 -4.56 12.38 -7.58
CA ALA A 356 -3.41 13.26 -7.72
C ALA A 356 -2.54 12.91 -8.93
N LEU A 357 -2.24 11.63 -9.17
CA LEU A 357 -1.51 11.16 -10.36
C LEU A 357 -2.24 11.59 -11.65
N ALA A 358 -3.55 11.33 -11.73
CA ALA A 358 -4.39 11.78 -12.83
C ALA A 358 -4.47 13.32 -12.97
N LYS A 359 -4.22 14.08 -11.88
CA LYS A 359 -4.08 15.55 -11.95
C LYS A 359 -2.71 15.94 -12.53
N ALA A 360 -1.62 15.29 -12.13
CA ALA A 360 -0.29 15.52 -12.72
C ALA A 360 -0.31 15.28 -14.23
N ILE A 361 -0.90 14.16 -14.67
CA ILE A 361 -1.02 13.77 -16.08
C ILE A 361 -1.87 14.78 -16.86
N LYS A 362 -3.01 15.21 -16.30
CA LYS A 362 -3.81 16.30 -16.90
C LYS A 362 -3.03 17.63 -17.05
N HIS A 363 -2.02 17.87 -16.21
CA HIS A 363 -1.15 19.03 -16.26
C HIS A 363 0.16 18.78 -17.06
N GLY A 364 0.22 17.70 -17.83
CA GLY A 364 1.22 17.40 -18.85
C GLY A 364 2.30 16.38 -18.47
N LEU A 365 2.18 15.67 -17.34
CA LEU A 365 3.05 14.52 -17.08
C LEU A 365 2.67 13.37 -18.02
N ASP A 366 3.62 12.84 -18.79
CA ASP A 366 3.35 11.73 -19.71
C ASP A 366 3.10 10.41 -18.96
N GLU A 367 2.24 9.55 -19.51
CA GLU A 367 1.84 8.28 -18.86
C GLU A 367 3.00 7.28 -18.75
N SER A 368 3.94 7.28 -19.73
CA SER A 368 5.18 6.49 -19.67
C SER A 368 6.05 6.91 -18.49
N ASP A 369 6.24 8.21 -18.30
CA ASP A 369 7.13 8.75 -17.27
C ASP A 369 6.51 8.61 -15.88
N ALA A 370 5.18 8.78 -15.80
CA ALA A 370 4.41 8.45 -14.61
C ALA A 370 4.55 6.97 -14.22
N LEU A 371 4.57 6.05 -15.20
CA LEU A 371 4.82 4.63 -14.94
C LEU A 371 6.26 4.39 -14.48
N ALA A 372 7.24 4.95 -15.19
CA ALA A 372 8.65 4.82 -14.87
C ALA A 372 8.96 5.30 -13.43
N ALA A 373 8.38 6.43 -13.01
CA ALA A 373 8.51 6.98 -11.67
C ALA A 373 7.82 6.13 -10.57
N LEU A 374 7.02 5.13 -10.93
CA LEU A 374 6.34 4.19 -10.02
C LEU A 374 6.85 2.74 -10.12
N THR A 375 7.64 2.40 -11.14
CA THR A 375 8.15 1.03 -11.37
C THR A 375 9.66 0.99 -11.57
N THR A 376 10.18 1.45 -12.71
CA THR A 376 11.61 1.30 -13.07
C THR A 376 12.53 2.20 -12.26
N THR A 377 12.17 3.46 -12.06
CA THR A 377 12.99 4.41 -11.29
C THR A 377 13.07 4.05 -9.81
N PRO A 378 11.97 3.74 -9.08
CA PRO A 378 12.10 3.26 -7.70
C PRO A 378 12.83 1.92 -7.59
N ALA A 379 12.69 1.00 -8.57
CA ALA A 379 13.50 -0.22 -8.61
C ALA A 379 15.01 0.11 -8.74
N ARG A 380 15.39 1.10 -9.56
CA ARG A 380 16.78 1.58 -9.67
C ARG A 380 17.31 2.16 -8.37
N LEU A 381 16.58 3.11 -7.78
CA LEU A 381 17.00 3.80 -6.56
C LEU A 381 17.14 2.86 -5.36
N LEU A 382 16.42 1.74 -5.35
CA LEU A 382 16.48 0.73 -4.29
C LEU A 382 17.43 -0.44 -4.61
N GLY A 383 18.08 -0.47 -5.78
CA GLY A 383 18.97 -1.55 -6.20
C GLY A 383 18.26 -2.87 -6.59
N LEU A 384 16.99 -2.79 -6.98
CA LEU A 384 16.09 -3.94 -7.23
C LEU A 384 15.69 -4.14 -8.70
N GLU A 385 16.35 -3.51 -9.67
CA GLU A 385 16.03 -3.63 -11.12
C GLU A 385 16.07 -5.07 -11.66
N SER A 386 16.92 -5.91 -11.07
CA SER A 386 17.04 -7.34 -11.40
C SER A 386 15.89 -8.19 -10.83
N VAL A 387 15.18 -7.68 -9.83
CA VAL A 387 14.13 -8.40 -9.09
C VAL A 387 12.73 -7.95 -9.52
N MET A 388 12.55 -6.65 -9.83
CA MET A 388 11.25 -6.03 -10.12
C MET A 388 11.37 -4.73 -10.95
N GLY A 389 10.24 -4.08 -11.23
CA GLY A 389 10.16 -2.82 -11.98
C GLY A 389 9.68 -2.96 -13.43
N THR A 390 9.74 -4.16 -14.00
CA THR A 390 9.20 -4.52 -15.32
C THR A 390 8.64 -5.94 -15.32
N ILE A 391 7.84 -6.29 -16.32
CA ILE A 391 7.26 -7.64 -16.50
C ILE A 391 8.19 -8.45 -17.41
N GLU A 392 9.29 -8.96 -16.87
CA GLU A 392 10.29 -9.73 -17.62
C GLU A 392 10.46 -11.14 -17.04
N ALA A 393 10.83 -12.11 -17.89
CA ALA A 393 11.14 -13.47 -17.45
C ALA A 393 12.30 -13.47 -16.44
N GLY A 394 12.14 -14.23 -15.34
CA GLY A 394 13.09 -14.27 -14.22
C GLY A 394 12.84 -13.24 -13.11
N LYS A 395 12.02 -12.21 -13.33
CA LYS A 395 11.65 -11.24 -12.28
C LYS A 395 10.51 -11.77 -11.40
N VAL A 396 10.41 -11.23 -10.18
CA VAL A 396 9.35 -11.58 -9.23
C VAL A 396 8.00 -11.15 -9.81
N ALA A 397 6.99 -12.03 -9.72
CA ALA A 397 5.64 -11.80 -10.22
C ALA A 397 4.85 -10.84 -9.31
N ASN A 398 5.29 -9.58 -9.31
CA ASN A 398 4.62 -8.42 -8.73
C ASN A 398 3.88 -7.69 -9.84
N LEU A 399 2.55 -7.74 -9.86
CA LEU A 399 1.72 -7.24 -10.97
C LEU A 399 0.47 -6.50 -10.47
N VAL A 400 -0.03 -5.54 -11.24
CA VAL A 400 -1.34 -4.89 -11.02
C VAL A 400 -2.25 -5.18 -12.21
N VAL A 401 -3.45 -5.70 -11.95
CA VAL A 401 -4.46 -5.99 -12.99
C VAL A 401 -5.60 -4.98 -12.87
N VAL A 402 -5.85 -4.23 -13.94
CA VAL A 402 -6.77 -3.09 -13.97
C VAL A 402 -7.75 -3.22 -15.14
N GLU A 403 -9.03 -2.90 -14.93
CA GLU A 403 -9.94 -2.66 -16.06
C GLU A 403 -9.64 -1.30 -16.70
N GLY A 404 -9.12 -1.29 -17.92
CA GLY A 404 -8.72 -0.07 -18.63
C GLY A 404 -7.34 0.46 -18.21
N SER A 405 -7.26 1.73 -17.82
CA SER A 405 -5.98 2.40 -17.49
C SER A 405 -5.80 2.64 -15.99
N LEU A 406 -4.57 2.46 -15.52
CA LEU A 406 -4.14 2.80 -14.16
C LEU A 406 -4.18 4.31 -13.88
N PHE A 407 -4.04 5.15 -14.91
CA PHE A 407 -3.90 6.62 -14.80
C PHE A 407 -5.23 7.36 -14.65
N LEU A 408 -6.35 6.64 -14.59
CA LEU A 408 -7.66 7.22 -14.30
C LEU A 408 -7.72 7.76 -12.87
N LYS A 409 -8.55 8.78 -12.60
CA LYS A 409 -8.76 9.32 -11.24
C LYS A 409 -9.24 8.28 -10.21
N LYS A 410 -9.84 7.19 -10.69
CA LYS A 410 -10.33 6.05 -9.91
C LYS A 410 -10.15 4.80 -10.78
N PRO A 411 -8.92 4.23 -10.83
CA PRO A 411 -8.69 3.02 -11.61
C PRO A 411 -9.43 1.87 -10.93
N LYS A 412 -10.02 0.99 -11.74
CA LYS A 412 -10.65 -0.23 -11.26
C LYS A 412 -9.59 -1.33 -11.15
N ILE A 413 -8.85 -1.31 -10.06
CA ILE A 413 -7.87 -2.36 -9.76
C ILE A 413 -8.65 -3.62 -9.34
N ARG A 414 -8.55 -4.67 -10.15
CA ARG A 414 -9.21 -5.96 -9.93
C ARG A 414 -8.39 -6.79 -8.95
N ASP A 415 -7.12 -7.00 -9.30
CA ASP A 415 -6.18 -7.83 -8.56
C ASP A 415 -4.81 -7.15 -8.42
N THR A 416 -4.12 -7.43 -7.32
CA THR A 416 -2.70 -7.16 -7.16
C THR A 416 -2.01 -8.48 -6.85
N TRP A 417 -0.94 -8.79 -7.59
CA TRP A 417 -0.13 -9.98 -7.41
C TRP A 417 1.15 -9.61 -6.68
N ILE A 418 1.52 -10.37 -5.65
CA ILE A 418 2.74 -10.16 -4.86
C ILE A 418 3.42 -11.50 -4.68
N ASN A 419 4.70 -11.61 -5.07
CA ASN A 419 5.43 -12.88 -5.09
C ASN A 419 4.63 -13.99 -5.80
N GLY A 420 3.95 -13.65 -6.91
CA GLY A 420 3.07 -14.53 -7.69
C GLY A 420 1.79 -15.01 -6.98
N ARG A 421 1.46 -14.47 -5.79
CA ARG A 421 0.20 -14.74 -5.08
C ARG A 421 -0.84 -13.68 -5.44
N ARG A 422 -2.04 -14.10 -5.86
CA ARG A 422 -3.15 -13.20 -6.22
C ARG A 422 -3.86 -12.66 -4.98
N HIS A 423 -3.92 -11.34 -4.85
CA HIS A 423 -4.81 -10.65 -3.91
C HIS A 423 -5.95 -9.96 -4.68
N GLU A 424 -7.18 -10.43 -4.49
CA GLU A 424 -8.39 -9.88 -5.13
C GLU A 424 -8.82 -8.59 -4.38
N ILE A 425 -8.83 -7.45 -5.06
CA ILE A 425 -9.21 -6.14 -4.49
C ILE A 425 -10.66 -5.80 -4.79
N SER A 426 -11.06 -5.92 -6.05
CA SER A 426 -12.41 -5.67 -6.52
C SER A 426 -13.04 -6.96 -7.00
N ARG A 427 -13.99 -7.48 -6.22
CA ARG A 427 -14.63 -8.77 -6.47
C ARG A 427 -15.95 -8.57 -7.21
N GLU A 428 -15.95 -8.81 -8.51
CA GLU A 428 -17.22 -9.01 -9.23
C GLU A 428 -17.93 -10.26 -8.67
N PRO A 429 -19.23 -10.19 -8.37
CA PRO A 429 -19.99 -11.37 -8.00
C PRO A 429 -20.07 -12.30 -9.21
N ARG A 430 -19.76 -13.59 -9.01
CA ARG A 430 -19.75 -14.60 -10.09
C ARG A 430 -21.11 -14.82 -10.74
N VAL A 431 -22.17 -14.45 -10.04
CA VAL A 431 -23.55 -14.45 -10.53
C VAL A 431 -24.14 -13.08 -10.22
N SER A 432 -24.59 -12.36 -11.25
CA SER A 432 -25.33 -11.12 -11.06
C SER A 432 -26.79 -11.44 -10.76
N PHE A 433 -27.15 -11.57 -9.48
CA PHE A 433 -28.54 -11.67 -9.02
C PHE A 433 -29.35 -10.36 -9.23
N VAL A 434 -28.99 -9.52 -10.20
CA VAL A 434 -29.60 -8.20 -10.43
C VAL A 434 -30.68 -8.33 -11.48
N GLY A 435 -31.94 -8.37 -11.03
CA GLY A 435 -33.11 -8.44 -11.89
C GLY A 435 -34.37 -8.81 -11.12
N ALA A 436 -35.48 -8.87 -11.84
CA ALA A 436 -36.70 -9.50 -11.36
C ALA A 436 -36.68 -11.00 -11.71
N GLY A 437 -36.71 -11.86 -10.70
CA GLY A 437 -36.84 -13.31 -10.86
C GLY A 437 -38.15 -13.82 -10.26
N SER A 438 -38.65 -14.95 -10.76
CA SER A 438 -39.72 -15.72 -10.12
C SER A 438 -39.12 -16.68 -9.10
N LEU A 439 -39.51 -16.55 -7.83
CA LEU A 439 -39.24 -17.55 -6.80
C LEU A 439 -40.50 -18.42 -6.65
N THR A 440 -40.35 -19.73 -6.77
CA THR A 440 -41.43 -20.69 -6.48
C THR A 440 -41.07 -21.41 -5.18
N THR A 441 -41.91 -21.30 -4.15
CA THR A 441 -41.69 -22.07 -2.92
C THR A 441 -41.97 -23.55 -3.15
N THR A 442 -41.43 -24.43 -2.28
CA THR A 442 -41.76 -25.86 -2.27
C THR A 442 -43.25 -26.15 -2.03
N THR A 443 -44.00 -25.13 -1.58
CA THR A 443 -45.46 -25.13 -1.39
C THR A 443 -46.25 -24.55 -2.58
N GLY A 444 -45.59 -24.20 -3.69
CA GLY A 444 -46.24 -23.77 -4.94
C GLY A 444 -46.59 -22.28 -5.02
N LEU A 445 -46.14 -21.42 -4.09
CA LEU A 445 -46.33 -19.98 -4.18
C LEU A 445 -45.30 -19.37 -5.13
N GLU A 446 -45.75 -18.84 -6.26
CA GLU A 446 -44.95 -17.98 -7.13
C GLU A 446 -44.91 -16.54 -6.59
N ALA A 447 -43.73 -15.93 -6.62
CA ALA A 447 -43.55 -14.53 -6.27
C ALA A 447 -42.45 -13.86 -7.09
N ILE A 448 -42.68 -12.60 -7.46
CA ILE A 448 -41.72 -11.78 -8.21
C ILE A 448 -40.77 -11.13 -7.20
N VAL A 449 -39.50 -11.52 -7.24
CA VAL A 449 -38.43 -10.99 -6.38
C VAL A 449 -37.52 -10.07 -7.19
N ASP A 450 -37.42 -8.82 -6.77
CA ASP A 450 -36.52 -7.79 -7.32
C ASP A 450 -35.36 -7.54 -6.34
N ILE A 451 -34.13 -7.80 -6.79
CA ILE A 451 -32.90 -7.77 -5.98
C ILE A 451 -31.97 -6.65 -6.45
N ASP A 452 -31.94 -5.55 -5.69
CA ASP A 452 -31.00 -4.44 -5.86
C ASP A 452 -29.77 -4.66 -4.98
N THR A 453 -28.74 -5.29 -5.55
CA THR A 453 -27.46 -5.56 -4.87
C THR A 453 -26.67 -4.29 -4.54
N LYS A 454 -26.90 -3.16 -5.23
CA LYS A 454 -26.24 -1.88 -4.95
C LYS A 454 -26.83 -1.18 -3.73
N LYS A 455 -28.14 -1.34 -3.49
CA LYS A 455 -28.83 -0.81 -2.30
C LYS A 455 -28.98 -1.82 -1.15
N LYS A 456 -28.48 -3.05 -1.31
CA LYS A 456 -28.72 -4.20 -0.40
C LYS A 456 -30.21 -4.39 -0.10
N LYS A 457 -31.06 -4.30 -1.12
CA LYS A 457 -32.52 -4.33 -0.98
C LYS A 457 -33.12 -5.46 -1.81
N VAL A 458 -33.90 -6.31 -1.15
CA VAL A 458 -34.79 -7.27 -1.80
C VAL A 458 -36.23 -6.78 -1.63
N SER A 459 -37.02 -6.83 -2.69
CA SER A 459 -38.47 -6.58 -2.62
C SER A 459 -39.24 -7.65 -3.38
N MET A 460 -40.24 -8.21 -2.71
CA MET A 460 -41.09 -9.30 -3.21
C MET A 460 -42.49 -8.75 -3.51
N ARG A 461 -43.08 -9.18 -4.62
CA ARG A 461 -44.49 -8.94 -4.96
C ARG A 461 -45.15 -10.29 -5.27
N LEU A 462 -46.28 -10.56 -4.64
CA LEU A 462 -47.16 -11.64 -5.07
C LEU A 462 -47.76 -11.26 -6.44
N PRO A 463 -47.95 -12.22 -7.37
CA PRO A 463 -48.78 -12.00 -8.54
C PRO A 463 -50.19 -11.59 -8.09
N GLU A 464 -50.85 -10.72 -8.87
CA GLU A 464 -52.22 -10.34 -8.57
C GLU A 464 -53.14 -11.55 -8.79
N ALA A 465 -53.83 -11.98 -7.74
CA ALA A 465 -54.84 -13.02 -7.85
C ALA A 465 -55.94 -12.55 -8.81
N THR A 466 -56.23 -13.36 -9.81
CA THR A 466 -57.41 -13.18 -10.68
C THR A 466 -58.68 -13.20 -9.83
N PRO A 467 -59.63 -12.28 -10.04
CA PRO A 467 -60.79 -12.12 -9.17
C PRO A 467 -61.90 -13.12 -9.49
N ASP A 468 -61.64 -14.42 -9.28
CA ASP A 468 -62.61 -15.51 -9.38
C ASP A 468 -62.24 -16.63 -8.39
N ASP A 469 -62.57 -16.45 -7.11
CA ASP A 469 -62.88 -17.56 -6.19
C ASP A 469 -63.73 -17.04 -5.00
N PRO A 470 -64.98 -17.50 -4.82
CA PRO A 470 -65.86 -17.05 -3.74
C PRO A 470 -66.11 -18.16 -2.70
N ASP A 471 -65.22 -18.32 -1.72
CA ASP A 471 -65.48 -19.07 -0.49
C ASP A 471 -64.39 -18.77 0.57
N ASP A 472 -64.67 -17.87 1.53
CA ASP A 472 -64.09 -17.89 2.89
C ASP A 472 -64.89 -16.94 3.82
N ASP A 473 -66.11 -17.35 4.16
CA ASP A 473 -66.93 -16.76 5.23
C ASP A 473 -66.79 -17.61 6.52
N ALA A 474 -66.89 -16.97 7.70
CA ALA A 474 -66.68 -17.51 9.07
C ALA A 474 -65.19 -17.80 9.42
N GLU A 475 -64.63 -17.50 10.60
CA GLU A 475 -65.09 -16.98 11.90
C GLU A 475 -63.85 -16.30 12.58
N THR A 476 -63.83 -15.64 13.76
CA THR A 476 -64.77 -15.45 14.89
C THR A 476 -64.63 -14.01 15.46
N THR A 477 -65.35 -13.71 16.54
CA THR A 477 -65.34 -12.47 17.36
C THR A 477 -64.21 -12.41 18.39
N GLU A 478 -63.73 -11.20 18.72
CA GLU A 478 -64.02 -10.50 20.01
C GLU A 478 -63.27 -9.16 20.09
N ASP A 479 -64.04 -8.06 20.13
CA ASP A 479 -63.53 -6.73 20.51
C ASP A 479 -63.50 -6.60 22.05
N ILE A 480 -62.53 -5.86 22.57
CA ILE A 480 -62.54 -5.36 23.96
C ILE A 480 -62.45 -3.84 23.91
N ASP A 481 -63.55 -3.19 24.31
CA ASP A 481 -63.66 -1.74 24.42
C ASP A 481 -62.82 -1.16 25.56
N ALA A 482 -62.41 0.11 25.41
CA ALA A 482 -62.37 1.09 26.50
C ALA A 482 -62.34 2.52 25.94
N ASP A 483 -63.29 3.35 26.38
CA ASP A 483 -63.47 4.75 26.02
C ASP A 483 -62.36 5.69 26.52
N ASP A 484 -62.19 6.82 25.81
CA ASP A 484 -62.35 8.20 26.31
C ASP A 484 -61.74 9.15 25.23
N ASN A 485 -62.55 9.77 24.35
CA ASN A 485 -63.47 10.90 24.57
C ASN A 485 -62.76 12.27 24.73
N ASP A 486 -63.06 13.19 23.79
CA ASP A 486 -63.29 14.64 23.94
C ASP A 486 -62.87 15.44 22.68
N GLY A 487 -63.73 16.35 22.21
CA GLY A 487 -63.29 17.49 21.35
C GLY A 487 -63.99 17.73 20.00
N GLU A 488 -65.24 18.20 20.08
CA GLU A 488 -65.93 19.19 19.20
C GLU A 488 -65.04 20.09 18.29
N ALA A 489 -65.44 20.60 17.11
CA ALA A 489 -66.72 20.55 16.38
C ALA A 489 -66.58 20.91 14.86
N GLU A 490 -67.62 20.52 14.11
CA GLU A 490 -68.19 21.03 12.83
C GLU A 490 -67.35 21.83 11.79
N GLY A 491 -67.45 21.39 10.52
CA GLY A 491 -67.01 22.13 9.33
C GLY A 491 -67.33 21.40 8.02
N ASP A 492 -68.44 21.77 7.37
CA ASP A 492 -69.03 21.14 6.18
C ASP A 492 -68.15 21.14 4.90
N ALA A 493 -68.16 20.02 4.14
CA ALA A 493 -68.26 19.98 2.66
C ALA A 493 -68.07 18.56 2.08
N ASP A 494 -69.11 18.03 1.42
CA ASP A 494 -69.06 16.80 0.60
C ASP A 494 -68.02 16.86 -0.54
N LYS A 495 -67.13 15.86 -0.58
CA LYS A 495 -66.48 15.40 -1.83
C LYS A 495 -66.33 13.88 -1.89
N THR A 496 -67.30 13.24 -2.53
CA THR A 496 -67.11 12.15 -3.52
C THR A 496 -66.09 11.04 -3.15
N ARG A 497 -66.62 9.96 -2.56
CA ARG A 497 -65.88 8.76 -2.14
C ARG A 497 -65.41 7.91 -3.34
N ALA A 498 -64.37 8.34 -4.05
CA ALA A 498 -63.68 7.51 -5.03
C ALA A 498 -62.99 6.31 -4.34
N SER A 499 -63.24 5.10 -4.84
CA SER A 499 -62.68 3.87 -4.28
C SER A 499 -61.15 3.85 -4.36
N LYS A 500 -60.47 3.79 -3.20
CA LYS A 500 -59.02 3.54 -3.16
C LYS A 500 -58.74 2.13 -3.70
N ALA A 501 -58.17 2.06 -4.90
CA ALA A 501 -57.54 0.84 -5.39
C ALA A 501 -56.55 0.32 -4.33
N ARG A 502 -56.68 -0.97 -4.00
CA ARG A 502 -55.93 -1.65 -2.93
C ARG A 502 -54.45 -1.67 -3.34
N LYS A 503 -53.58 -0.88 -2.68
CA LYS A 503 -52.14 -0.90 -2.98
C LYS A 503 -51.59 -2.33 -2.81
N PRO A 504 -50.73 -2.82 -3.73
CA PRO A 504 -50.13 -4.15 -3.59
C PRO A 504 -49.33 -4.23 -2.28
N ARG A 505 -49.50 -5.33 -1.53
CA ARG A 505 -48.85 -5.55 -0.22
C ARG A 505 -47.36 -5.83 -0.40
N SER A 506 -46.55 -4.79 -0.64
CA SER A 506 -45.08 -4.92 -0.69
C SER A 506 -44.50 -5.05 0.73
N LYS A 507 -44.00 -6.24 1.09
CA LYS A 507 -43.18 -6.41 2.31
C LYS A 507 -41.71 -6.07 2.03
N LYS A 508 -41.00 -5.59 3.05
CA LYS A 508 -39.55 -5.32 3.00
C LYS A 508 -38.83 -6.42 3.79
N ALA A 509 -37.83 -7.05 3.18
CA ALA A 509 -36.96 -7.97 3.88
C ALA A 509 -36.01 -7.24 4.84
N THR A 510 -35.65 -7.91 5.93
CA THR A 510 -34.68 -7.47 6.94
C THR A 510 -33.47 -8.43 6.93
N ASN A 511 -32.31 -8.00 7.43
CA ASN A 511 -31.09 -8.83 7.50
C ASN A 511 -30.64 -9.47 6.16
N VAL A 512 -30.76 -8.71 5.05
CA VAL A 512 -30.31 -9.16 3.73
C VAL A 512 -28.78 -9.34 3.71
N THR A 513 -28.34 -10.58 3.54
CA THR A 513 -26.94 -10.99 3.43
C THR A 513 -26.71 -11.59 2.04
N VAL A 514 -25.76 -11.03 1.30
CA VAL A 514 -25.40 -11.49 -0.06
C VAL A 514 -24.01 -12.10 -0.01
N LEU A 515 -23.91 -13.41 -0.25
CA LEU A 515 -22.69 -14.20 -0.32
C LEU A 515 -22.31 -14.51 -1.78
N ARG A 516 -21.33 -15.41 -1.98
CA ARG A 516 -20.72 -15.68 -3.31
C ARG A 516 -21.70 -16.22 -4.35
N ASP A 517 -22.68 -16.95 -3.83
CA ASP A 517 -23.53 -17.94 -4.48
C ASP A 517 -24.92 -18.01 -3.82
N ARG A 518 -25.16 -17.22 -2.77
CA ARG A 518 -26.40 -17.22 -1.98
C ARG A 518 -26.87 -15.81 -1.63
N VAL A 519 -28.18 -15.61 -1.62
CA VAL A 519 -28.84 -14.45 -1.02
C VAL A 519 -29.72 -14.96 0.11
N SER A 520 -29.36 -14.63 1.35
CA SER A 520 -30.20 -14.92 2.51
C SER A 520 -30.84 -13.65 3.06
N PHE A 521 -32.10 -13.74 3.49
CA PHE A 521 -32.85 -12.62 4.03
C PHE A 521 -33.96 -13.10 4.97
N VAL A 522 -34.34 -12.26 5.93
CA VAL A 522 -35.44 -12.55 6.86
C VAL A 522 -36.70 -11.79 6.45
N LEU A 523 -37.81 -12.50 6.30
CA LEU A 523 -39.13 -11.96 6.03
C LEU A 523 -40.10 -12.51 7.06
N ASP A 524 -40.86 -11.64 7.75
CA ASP A 524 -41.85 -12.03 8.77
C ASP A 524 -41.34 -12.94 9.93
N GLY A 525 -40.01 -13.01 10.12
CA GLY A 525 -39.37 -13.86 11.13
C GLY A 525 -38.79 -15.17 10.57
N GLU A 526 -39.13 -15.53 9.33
CA GLU A 526 -38.59 -16.70 8.63
C GLU A 526 -37.33 -16.35 7.83
N LEU A 527 -36.35 -17.26 7.84
CA LEU A 527 -35.12 -17.13 7.07
C LEU A 527 -35.28 -17.78 5.70
N PHE A 528 -35.18 -16.97 4.66
CA PHE A 528 -35.07 -17.43 3.28
C PHE A 528 -33.58 -17.50 2.91
N ASP A 529 -33.12 -18.63 2.38
CA ASP A 529 -31.81 -18.79 1.77
C ASP A 529 -31.98 -19.41 0.38
N THR A 530 -31.24 -18.90 -0.61
CA THR A 530 -31.24 -19.46 -1.97
C THR A 530 -30.27 -20.64 -2.03
N GLU A 531 -30.69 -21.82 -1.57
CA GLU A 531 -29.99 -23.07 -1.86
C GLU A 531 -30.44 -23.65 -3.21
N GLY A 532 -29.57 -23.57 -4.22
CA GLY A 532 -29.69 -24.31 -5.49
C GLY A 532 -30.58 -23.67 -6.54
#